data_AF-A0A4Y3WVI1-F1
#
_entry.id   AF-A0A4Y3WVI1-F1
#
_cell.length_a   1.000
_cell.length_b   1.000
_cell.length_c   1.000
_cell.angle_alpha   90.00
_cell.angle_beta   90.00
_cell.angle_gamma   90.00
#
_symmetry.space_group_name_H-M   'P 1'
#
loop_
_entity.id
_entity.type
_entity.pdbx_description
1 polymer ?
#
loop_
_entity_poly.entity_id
_entity_poly.type
_entity_poly.pdbx_seq_one_letter_code
_entity_poly.pdbx_strand_id
1 'polypeptide(L)'
;MTLHRLRVLPRDVDAAALGLLLDAPAPPTLAELVLRHGDDRLVLGVLGASHAVTATSGGGRLTEQVSCDAVAAGGRPLPRSTRAGAYRLTSDARTVPAAELSATAAHLRTRAGGADWVCGAFPGDGAALTALTGAALDGGWTWRTWHLYPGPEEGVIVTTRSRWTP
;
A
#
# COMPACT_ATOMS: atom_id res chain seq x y z
N MET A 1 -8.74 3.14 -16.34
CA MET A 1 -8.27 1.85 -15.76
C MET A 1 -6.87 2.05 -15.20
N THR A 2 -6.66 1.74 -13.93
CA THR A 2 -5.39 1.85 -13.19
C THR A 2 -4.97 0.49 -12.61
N LEU A 3 -5.48 -0.60 -13.21
CA LEU A 3 -4.98 -1.95 -13.01
C LEU A 3 -3.76 -2.18 -13.92
N HIS A 4 -2.60 -2.43 -13.32
CA HIS A 4 -1.35 -2.69 -14.00
C HIS A 4 -1.00 -4.18 -13.90
N ARG A 5 -0.81 -4.84 -15.05
CA ARG A 5 -0.18 -6.18 -15.09
C ARG A 5 1.33 -5.99 -15.10
N LEU A 6 1.95 -6.32 -13.98
CA LEU A 6 3.39 -6.18 -13.79
C LEU A 6 4.10 -7.39 -14.42
N ARG A 7 5.25 -7.14 -15.05
CA ARG A 7 6.08 -8.17 -15.71
C ARG A 7 7.19 -8.73 -14.82
N VAL A 8 7.27 -8.25 -13.58
CA VAL A 8 8.27 -8.63 -12.59
C VAL A 8 7.63 -9.52 -11.54
N LEU A 9 8.39 -10.47 -10.99
CA LEU A 9 7.95 -11.28 -9.86
C LEU A 9 7.71 -10.38 -8.63
N PRO A 10 6.78 -10.75 -7.74
CA PRO A 10 6.55 -9.98 -6.54
C PRO A 10 7.79 -10.05 -5.64
N ARG A 11 8.25 -8.87 -5.19
CA ARG A 11 9.17 -8.72 -4.05
C ARG A 11 8.35 -8.51 -2.77
N ASP A 12 8.99 -8.60 -1.61
CA ASP A 12 8.35 -8.36 -0.31
C ASP A 12 7.22 -9.34 0.02
N VAL A 13 7.37 -10.59 -0.39
CA VAL A 13 6.34 -11.65 -0.25
C VAL A 13 6.24 -12.22 1.16
N ASP A 14 7.11 -11.81 2.08
CA ASP A 14 7.04 -12.18 3.50
C ASP A 14 6.33 -11.08 4.29
N ALA A 15 5.05 -11.31 4.59
CA ALA A 15 4.23 -10.41 5.39
C ALA A 15 4.83 -10.11 6.77
N ALA A 16 5.55 -11.06 7.39
CA ALA A 16 6.14 -10.89 8.71
C ALA A 16 7.39 -10.01 8.68
N ALA A 17 8.05 -9.90 7.52
CA ALA A 17 9.23 -9.07 7.33
C ALA A 17 8.90 -7.60 7.00
N LEU A 18 7.61 -7.25 6.82
CA LEU A 18 7.23 -5.87 6.52
C LEU A 18 7.65 -4.91 7.64
N GLY A 19 8.32 -3.83 7.27
CA GLY A 19 8.61 -2.69 8.12
C GLY A 19 7.86 -1.44 7.68
N LEU A 20 7.81 -0.45 8.57
CA LEU A 20 7.35 0.91 8.33
C LEU A 20 8.56 1.86 8.40
N LEU A 21 8.76 2.65 7.35
CA LEU A 21 9.72 3.75 7.28
C LEU A 21 8.97 5.04 6.95
N LEU A 22 9.24 6.10 7.72
CA LEU A 22 8.63 7.41 7.53
C LEU A 22 9.69 8.44 7.16
N ASP A 23 9.29 9.45 6.40
CA ASP A 23 10.08 10.66 6.09
C ASP A 23 11.44 10.41 5.42
N ALA A 24 11.59 9.25 4.80
CA ALA A 24 12.69 8.93 3.89
C ALA A 24 12.29 9.22 2.42
N PRO A 25 13.26 9.34 1.49
CA PRO A 25 12.95 9.38 0.06
C PRO A 25 12.16 8.13 -0.38
N ALA A 26 11.08 8.33 -1.14
CA ALA A 26 10.29 7.21 -1.65
C ALA A 26 11.10 6.43 -2.70
N PRO A 27 11.15 5.09 -2.63
CA PRO A 27 11.80 4.28 -3.65
C PRO A 27 11.04 4.33 -5.00
N PRO A 28 11.69 3.94 -6.12
CA PRO A 28 11.03 3.87 -7.42
C PRO A 28 9.83 2.92 -7.42
N THR A 29 8.73 3.34 -8.04
CA THR A 29 7.46 2.59 -8.08
C THR A 29 7.31 1.84 -9.40
N LEU A 30 6.68 0.67 -9.33
CA LEU A 30 6.30 -0.16 -10.48
C LEU A 30 5.00 0.33 -11.15
N ALA A 31 4.12 0.94 -10.35
CA ALA A 31 2.90 1.61 -10.79
C ALA A 31 2.57 2.72 -9.80
N GLU A 32 2.03 3.84 -10.29
CA GLU A 32 1.62 4.95 -9.43
C GLU A 32 0.23 5.49 -9.79
N LEU A 33 -0.41 6.08 -8.79
CA LEU A 33 -1.54 6.99 -8.95
C LEU A 33 -1.27 8.29 -8.22
N VAL A 34 -1.60 9.40 -8.87
CA VAL A 34 -1.53 10.73 -8.29
C VAL A 34 -2.94 11.29 -8.12
N LEU A 35 -3.30 11.57 -6.88
CA LEU A 35 -4.51 12.31 -6.51
C LEU A 35 -4.15 13.75 -6.15
N ARG A 36 -5.05 14.68 -6.46
CA ARG A 36 -4.86 16.11 -6.22
C ARG A 36 -6.10 16.71 -5.58
N HIS A 37 -5.90 17.65 -4.68
CA HIS A 37 -6.96 18.42 -4.04
C HIS A 37 -6.46 19.86 -3.83
N GLY A 38 -6.86 20.79 -4.71
CA GLY A 38 -6.20 22.09 -4.78
C GLY A 38 -4.71 21.94 -5.09
N ASP A 39 -3.86 22.57 -4.27
CA ASP A 39 -2.40 22.47 -4.34
C ASP A 39 -1.83 21.21 -3.67
N ASP A 40 -2.67 20.48 -2.92
CA ASP A 40 -2.27 19.28 -2.20
C ASP A 40 -2.19 18.07 -3.14
N ARG A 41 -1.32 17.12 -2.80
CA ARG A 41 -1.05 15.95 -3.64
C ARG A 41 -0.86 14.69 -2.80
N LEU A 42 -1.41 13.59 -3.28
CA LEU A 42 -1.15 12.25 -2.78
C LEU A 42 -0.64 11.36 -3.91
N VAL A 43 0.54 10.79 -3.75
CA VAL A 43 1.13 9.82 -4.68
C VAL A 43 1.08 8.45 -4.01
N LEU A 44 0.35 7.52 -4.62
CA LEU A 44 0.24 6.12 -4.19
C LEU A 44 1.08 5.26 -5.13
N GLY A 45 2.02 4.50 -4.59
CA GLY A 45 3.00 3.75 -5.37
C GLY A 45 3.08 2.28 -4.98
N VAL A 46 3.00 1.39 -5.97
CA VAL A 46 3.26 -0.05 -5.82
C VAL A 46 4.77 -0.28 -5.98
N LEU A 47 5.43 -0.96 -5.04
CA LEU A 47 6.86 -1.29 -5.12
C LEU A 47 7.12 -2.77 -5.48
N GLY A 48 6.15 -3.61 -5.15
CA GLY A 48 6.19 -5.06 -5.14
C GLY A 48 4.94 -5.51 -4.42
N ALA A 49 5.01 -6.58 -3.63
CA ALA A 49 3.96 -6.91 -2.68
C ALA A 49 4.02 -5.98 -1.43
N SER A 50 4.20 -4.68 -1.68
CA SER A 50 4.56 -3.61 -0.76
C SER A 50 4.32 -2.24 -1.41
N HIS A 51 4.46 -1.14 -0.67
CA HIS A 51 4.09 0.17 -1.20
C HIS A 51 4.88 1.36 -0.64
N ALA A 52 4.77 2.49 -1.34
CA ALA A 52 5.16 3.81 -0.86
C ALA A 52 4.06 4.84 -1.12
N VAL A 53 3.91 5.79 -0.20
CA VAL A 53 3.01 6.93 -0.33
C VAL A 53 3.78 8.22 -0.05
N THR A 54 3.59 9.23 -0.89
CA THR A 54 4.02 10.61 -0.62
C THR A 54 2.80 11.50 -0.55
N ALA A 55 2.60 12.21 0.56
CA ALA A 55 1.51 13.15 0.75
C ALA A 55 2.07 14.56 0.96
N THR A 56 1.46 15.56 0.33
CA THR A 56 1.69 16.99 0.58
C THR A 56 0.38 17.67 0.92
N SER A 57 0.39 18.49 1.97
CA SER A 57 -0.77 19.23 2.45
C SER A 57 -0.32 20.48 3.20
N GLY A 58 -0.88 21.65 2.87
CA GLY A 58 -0.63 22.88 3.64
C GLY A 58 0.86 23.26 3.81
N GLY A 59 1.68 22.98 2.79
CA GLY A 59 3.14 23.19 2.84
C GLY A 59 3.94 22.10 3.56
N GLY A 60 3.28 21.16 4.24
CA GLY A 60 3.90 19.97 4.81
C GLY A 60 4.09 18.85 3.79
N ARG A 61 4.97 17.90 4.12
CA ARG A 61 5.17 16.65 3.38
C ARG A 61 5.34 15.48 4.33
N LEU A 62 4.78 14.33 3.96
CA LEU A 62 4.99 13.04 4.61
C LEU A 62 5.37 12.00 3.55
N THR A 63 6.28 11.09 3.89
CA THR A 63 6.46 9.83 3.14
C THR A 63 6.19 8.64 4.05
N GLU A 64 5.41 7.69 3.57
CA GLU A 64 5.20 6.36 4.18
C GLU A 64 5.76 5.31 3.23
N GLN A 65 6.59 4.40 3.72
CA GLN A 65 7.00 3.19 3.02
C GLN A 65 6.69 1.99 3.90
N VAL A 66 5.97 1.02 3.34
CA VAL A 66 5.79 -0.31 3.94
C VAL A 66 6.38 -1.35 3.00
N SER A 67 7.47 -1.99 3.40
CA SER A 67 8.23 -2.99 2.59
C SER A 67 9.16 -3.82 3.48
N CYS A 68 9.73 -4.92 2.97
CA CYS A 68 10.69 -5.72 3.72
C CYS A 68 12.04 -5.00 3.91
N ASP A 69 12.40 -4.09 3.00
CA ASP A 69 13.62 -3.29 3.11
C ASP A 69 13.52 -2.16 4.16
N ALA A 70 12.30 -1.81 4.60
CA ALA A 70 12.06 -0.64 5.44
C ALA A 70 12.83 -0.69 6.78
N VAL A 71 12.96 -1.87 7.40
CA VAL A 71 13.71 -2.01 8.66
C VAL A 71 15.20 -1.78 8.43
N ALA A 72 15.77 -2.40 7.40
CA ALA A 72 17.19 -2.23 7.06
C ALA A 72 17.52 -0.79 6.67
N ALA A 73 16.56 -0.04 6.13
CA ALA A 73 16.66 1.37 5.79
C ALA A 73 16.45 2.33 6.98
N GLY A 74 16.43 1.84 8.23
CA GLY A 74 16.30 2.66 9.43
C GLY A 74 14.86 2.85 9.92
N GLY A 75 13.91 2.12 9.34
CA GLY A 75 12.54 2.03 9.83
C GLY A 75 12.41 1.07 11.01
N ARG A 76 11.19 0.58 11.24
CA ARG A 76 10.86 -0.37 12.30
C ARG A 76 9.91 -1.45 11.80
N PRO A 77 9.80 -2.61 12.46
CA PRO A 77 8.79 -3.62 12.11
C PRO A 77 7.39 -3.00 12.03
N LEU A 78 6.58 -3.43 11.06
CA LEU A 78 5.25 -2.88 10.80
C LEU A 78 4.37 -3.05 12.05
N PRO A 79 3.96 -1.95 12.72
CA PRO A 79 3.16 -2.06 13.92
C PRO A 79 1.67 -2.22 13.59
N ARG A 80 0.92 -2.94 14.44
CA ARG A 80 -0.56 -2.99 14.35
C ARG A 80 -1.20 -1.60 14.43
N SER A 81 -0.58 -0.69 15.18
CA SER A 81 -1.02 0.70 15.27
C SER A 81 0.16 1.60 15.61
N THR A 82 0.21 2.79 15.03
CA THR A 82 1.17 3.81 15.42
C THR A 82 0.65 5.22 15.16
N ARG A 83 1.22 6.17 15.91
CA ARG A 83 1.03 7.60 15.71
C ARG A 83 2.40 8.27 15.78
N ALA A 84 2.69 9.15 14.83
CA ALA A 84 3.88 9.99 14.81
C ALA A 84 3.43 11.41 14.42
N GLY A 85 3.37 12.33 15.39
CA GLY A 85 2.80 13.67 15.17
C GLY A 85 1.37 13.63 14.61
N ALA A 86 1.20 14.24 13.44
CA ALA A 86 -0.04 14.30 12.65
C ALA A 86 -0.38 12.99 11.91
N TYR A 87 0.57 12.06 11.80
CA TYR A 87 0.40 10.80 11.09
C TYR A 87 -0.13 9.70 12.02
N ARG A 88 -1.02 8.85 11.48
CA ARG A 88 -1.52 7.64 12.12
C ARG A 88 -1.64 6.52 11.10
N LEU A 89 -1.20 5.33 11.48
CA LEU A 89 -1.40 4.09 10.74
C LEU A 89 -1.98 3.01 11.65
N THR A 90 -2.87 2.20 11.09
CA THR A 90 -3.27 0.89 11.61
C THR A 90 -2.99 -0.17 10.56
N SER A 91 -2.50 -1.32 10.98
CA SER A 91 -2.29 -2.47 10.10
C SER A 91 -2.88 -3.75 10.69
N ASP A 92 -3.25 -4.67 9.80
CA ASP A 92 -3.75 -5.99 10.13
C ASP A 92 -3.19 -7.00 9.14
N ALA A 93 -2.84 -8.19 9.62
CA ALA A 93 -2.32 -9.30 8.83
C ALA A 93 -3.10 -10.56 9.18
N ARG A 94 -3.79 -11.14 8.19
CA ARG A 94 -4.63 -12.32 8.37
C ARG A 94 -4.22 -13.42 7.43
N THR A 95 -4.02 -14.61 7.98
CA THR A 95 -4.02 -15.84 7.19
C THR A 95 -5.47 -16.18 6.85
N VAL A 96 -5.73 -16.44 5.57
CA VAL A 96 -7.07 -16.70 5.03
C VAL A 96 -7.04 -17.89 4.08
N PRO A 97 -8.16 -18.63 3.93
CA PRO A 97 -8.26 -19.68 2.93
C PRO A 97 -8.07 -19.13 1.51
N ALA A 98 -7.53 -19.94 0.59
CA ALA A 98 -7.30 -19.54 -0.80
C ALA A 98 -8.55 -18.98 -1.53
N ALA A 99 -9.74 -19.47 -1.16
CA ALA A 99 -11.01 -18.97 -1.69
C ALA A 99 -11.30 -17.51 -1.26
N GLU A 100 -11.06 -17.16 0.00
CA GLU A 100 -11.23 -15.78 0.49
C GLU A 100 -10.21 -14.84 -0.15
N LEU A 101 -8.96 -15.30 -0.30
CA LEU A 101 -7.92 -14.56 -0.98
C LEU A 101 -8.32 -14.25 -2.44
N SER A 102 -8.78 -15.26 -3.16
CA SER A 102 -9.21 -15.14 -4.56
C SER A 102 -10.42 -14.19 -4.71
N ALA A 103 -11.39 -14.30 -3.80
CA ALA A 103 -12.54 -13.39 -3.78
C ALA A 103 -12.10 -11.94 -3.50
N THR A 104 -11.18 -11.74 -2.56
CA THR A 104 -10.60 -10.43 -2.27
C THR A 104 -9.85 -9.87 -3.48
N ALA A 105 -9.05 -10.69 -4.16
CA ALA A 105 -8.33 -10.29 -5.36
C ALA A 105 -9.29 -9.86 -6.48
N ALA A 106 -10.35 -10.62 -6.74
CA ALA A 106 -11.37 -10.29 -7.72
C ALA A 106 -12.07 -8.96 -7.36
N HIS A 107 -12.39 -8.75 -6.08
CA HIS A 107 -12.97 -7.49 -5.61
C HIS A 107 -12.04 -6.30 -5.87
N LEU A 108 -10.77 -6.41 -5.50
CA LEU A 108 -9.77 -5.34 -5.69
C LEU A 108 -9.54 -5.04 -7.17
N ARG A 109 -9.52 -6.05 -8.04
CA ARG A 109 -9.43 -5.85 -9.50
C ARG A 109 -10.59 -5.04 -10.06
N THR A 110 -11.81 -5.31 -9.57
CA THR A 110 -13.00 -4.53 -9.94
C THR A 110 -12.87 -3.08 -9.45
N ARG A 111 -12.42 -2.87 -8.20
CA ARG A 111 -12.19 -1.52 -7.65
C ARG A 111 -11.13 -0.72 -8.39
N ALA A 112 -10.08 -1.39 -8.88
CA ALA A 112 -9.02 -0.78 -9.70
C ALA A 112 -9.50 -0.23 -11.05
N GLY A 113 -10.78 -0.38 -11.38
CA GLY A 113 -11.44 0.37 -12.46
C GLY A 113 -11.70 1.84 -12.11
N GLY A 114 -11.77 2.20 -10.83
CA GLY A 114 -12.01 3.55 -10.33
C GLY A 114 -10.81 4.48 -10.48
N ALA A 115 -11.06 5.79 -10.56
CA ALA A 115 -10.03 6.81 -10.75
C ALA A 115 -9.14 7.03 -9.51
N ASP A 116 -9.60 6.60 -8.35
CA ASP A 116 -8.98 6.74 -7.02
C ASP A 116 -8.26 5.48 -6.56
N TRP A 117 -8.02 4.52 -7.46
CA TRP A 117 -7.38 3.24 -7.16
C TRP A 117 -6.14 3.01 -8.02
N VAL A 118 -5.13 2.34 -7.48
CA VAL A 118 -4.04 1.73 -8.23
C VAL A 118 -3.88 0.29 -7.78
N CYS A 119 -3.68 -0.62 -8.73
CA CYS A 119 -3.46 -2.03 -8.42
C CYS A 119 -2.36 -2.61 -9.31
N GLY A 120 -1.32 -3.15 -8.68
CA GLY A 120 -0.30 -3.97 -9.33
C GLY A 120 -0.64 -5.44 -9.20
N ALA A 121 -0.81 -6.12 -10.33
CA ALA A 121 -0.99 -7.56 -10.40
C ALA A 121 0.31 -8.24 -10.82
N PHE A 122 0.77 -9.19 -10.03
CA PHE A 122 2.03 -9.91 -10.24
C PHE A 122 1.81 -11.22 -11.01
N PRO A 123 2.80 -11.71 -11.77
CA PRO A 123 2.73 -13.01 -12.42
C PRO A 123 2.87 -14.15 -11.40
N GLY A 124 2.56 -15.38 -11.83
CA GLY A 124 2.66 -16.60 -11.02
C GLY A 124 1.32 -17.02 -10.43
N ASP A 125 0.64 -16.12 -9.71
CA ASP A 125 -0.65 -16.39 -9.08
C ASP A 125 -1.66 -15.25 -9.34
N GLY A 126 -2.90 -15.61 -9.71
CA GLY A 126 -3.95 -14.65 -10.06
C GLY A 126 -4.40 -13.75 -8.90
N ALA A 127 -4.14 -14.15 -7.66
CA ALA A 127 -4.46 -13.41 -6.44
C ALA A 127 -3.27 -12.60 -5.90
N ALA A 128 -2.06 -12.73 -6.46
CA ALA A 128 -0.90 -11.93 -6.07
C ALA A 128 -1.07 -10.48 -6.52
N LEU A 129 -1.46 -9.61 -5.58
CA LEU A 129 -1.83 -8.22 -5.85
C LEU A 129 -1.34 -7.28 -4.76
N THR A 130 -1.01 -6.05 -5.17
CA THR A 130 -0.95 -4.90 -4.28
C THR A 130 -1.90 -3.83 -4.79
N ALA A 131 -2.83 -3.40 -3.95
CA ALA A 131 -3.81 -2.38 -4.27
C ALA A 131 -3.76 -1.22 -3.27
N LEU A 132 -3.95 0.00 -3.76
CA LEU A 132 -4.01 1.21 -2.97
C LEU A 132 -5.15 2.10 -3.42
N THR A 133 -5.70 2.86 -2.47
CA THR A 133 -6.65 3.94 -2.72
C THR A 133 -6.42 5.07 -1.72
N GLY A 134 -6.88 6.27 -2.04
CA GLY A 134 -6.78 7.42 -1.15
C GLY A 134 -7.85 8.46 -1.42
N ALA A 135 -8.02 9.35 -0.45
CA ALA A 135 -8.94 10.48 -0.54
C ALA A 135 -8.39 11.66 0.24
N ALA A 136 -8.75 12.86 -0.21
CA ALA A 136 -8.51 14.07 0.56
C ALA A 136 -9.34 14.05 1.85
N LEU A 137 -8.79 14.70 2.88
CA LEU A 137 -9.47 15.06 4.10
C LEU A 137 -9.38 16.57 4.28
N ASP A 138 -10.18 17.13 5.18
CA ASP A 138 -10.00 18.51 5.62
C ASP A 138 -8.58 18.68 6.20
N GLY A 139 -7.73 19.40 5.46
CA GLY A 139 -6.33 19.64 5.81
C GLY A 139 -5.43 18.42 5.74
N GLY A 140 -5.69 17.43 4.87
CA GLY A 140 -4.73 16.35 4.64
C GLY A 140 -5.26 15.18 3.81
N TRP A 141 -4.78 13.98 4.13
CA TRP A 141 -5.00 12.79 3.31
C TRP A 141 -5.30 11.54 4.15
N THR A 142 -6.06 10.61 3.57
CA THR A 142 -6.14 9.23 4.03
C THR A 142 -5.90 8.27 2.87
N TRP A 143 -5.27 7.13 3.17
CA TRP A 143 -5.08 6.06 2.19
C TRP A 143 -5.26 4.71 2.86
N ARG A 144 -5.53 3.70 2.01
CA ARG A 144 -5.66 2.31 2.39
C ARG A 144 -4.92 1.44 1.40
N THR A 145 -4.33 0.37 1.90
CA THR A 145 -3.60 -0.59 1.07
C THR A 145 -3.99 -2.03 1.40
N TRP A 146 -3.83 -2.88 0.40
CA TRP A 146 -4.00 -4.33 0.49
C TRP A 146 -2.82 -5.00 -0.20
N HIS A 147 -2.15 -5.90 0.51
CA HIS A 147 -1.11 -6.77 -0.04
C HIS A 147 -1.61 -8.21 0.10
N LEU A 148 -1.75 -8.91 -1.03
CA LEU A 148 -2.22 -10.28 -1.07
C LEU A 148 -1.04 -11.20 -1.42
N TYR A 149 -0.77 -12.15 -0.52
CA TYR A 149 0.29 -13.14 -0.63
C TYR A 149 -0.33 -14.54 -0.77
N PRO A 150 -0.49 -15.06 -1.99
CA PRO A 150 -0.98 -16.42 -2.20
C PRO A 150 0.02 -17.46 -1.70
N GLY A 151 -0.51 -18.52 -1.08
CA GLY A 151 0.21 -19.75 -0.78
C GLY A 151 -0.58 -20.97 -1.25
N PRO A 152 -0.01 -22.19 -1.15
CA PRO A 152 -0.60 -23.39 -1.74
C PRO A 152 -2.00 -23.75 -1.21
N GLU A 153 -2.25 -23.56 0.08
CA GLU A 153 -3.52 -23.89 0.74
C GLU A 153 -4.19 -22.66 1.36
N GLU A 154 -3.38 -21.76 1.91
CA GLU A 154 -3.78 -20.51 2.53
C GLU A 154 -2.94 -19.36 1.98
N GLY A 155 -3.46 -18.14 2.08
CA GLY A 155 -2.72 -16.93 1.76
C GLY A 155 -2.75 -15.93 2.92
N VAL A 156 -1.94 -14.88 2.82
CA VAL A 156 -1.93 -13.79 3.78
C VAL A 156 -2.46 -12.51 3.13
N ILE A 157 -3.37 -11.83 3.81
CA ILE A 157 -3.80 -10.48 3.46
C ILE A 157 -3.23 -9.53 4.51
N VAL A 158 -2.39 -8.60 4.08
CA VAL A 158 -2.00 -7.45 4.89
C VAL A 158 -2.79 -6.23 4.43
N THR A 159 -3.38 -5.52 5.39
CA THR A 159 -4.04 -4.24 5.13
C THR A 159 -3.43 -3.14 5.96
N THR A 160 -3.28 -1.96 5.38
CA THR A 160 -3.00 -0.74 6.14
C THR A 160 -4.07 0.31 5.91
N ARG A 161 -4.27 1.15 6.92
CA ARG A 161 -5.03 2.38 6.80
C ARG A 161 -4.25 3.47 7.47
N SER A 162 -4.01 4.55 6.72
CA SER A 162 -3.24 5.68 7.18
C SER A 162 -4.02 6.97 7.00
N ARG A 163 -3.70 7.93 7.87
CA ARG A 163 -4.18 9.31 7.81
C ARG A 163 -3.05 10.23 8.21
N TRP A 164 -2.98 11.38 7.55
CA TRP A 164 -2.09 12.47 7.92
C TRP A 164 -2.78 13.82 7.65
N THR A 165 -2.76 14.69 8.65
CA THR A 165 -3.30 16.06 8.59
C THR A 165 -2.32 16.99 9.32
N PRO A 166 -1.37 17.63 8.61
CA PRO A 166 -0.30 18.44 9.21
C PRO A 166 -0.79 19.60 10.06
#